data_AF-A0A5E4JWU9-F1
#
_entry.id   AF-A0A5E4JWU9-F1
#
_cell.length_a   1.000
_cell.length_b   1.000
_cell.length_c   1.000
_cell.angle_alpha   90.00
_cell.angle_beta   90.00
_cell.angle_gamma   90.00
#
_symmetry.space_group_name_H-M   'P 1'
#
loop_
_entity.id
_entity.type
_entity.pdbx_description
1 polymer ?
#
loop_
_entity_poly.entity_id
_entity_poly.type
_entity_poly.pdbx_seq_one_letter_code
_entity_poly.pdbx_strand_id
1 'polypeptide(L)'
;MRKSFSLVVLALLLLSLQTLVYVTMQGYIYLDILGNLFICSISLCAMVACWIPYRKLSKNFPLEKKGWFFIALATTLFFLGDIAWAFFEVFLKIHVPVGSLCDLFWNLAYFSLMYGLWCLMSVLFFESQNRNRIILFASFLIGCVVLFFDLRVHSANLSFVDFIQHLYVFYDVIILGMIYLILMPLLMAHNHLFITWTIFGSAIIARIVFDFIFAHMNDAGTFYTGHPLDLVYTFSYFLFVFAAYEKDKLIGIITMREKA
;
A
#
# COMPACT_ATOMS: atom_id res chain seq x y z
N MET A 1 -20.40 -5.52 7.55
CA MET A 1 -20.92 -4.17 7.34
C MET A 1 -20.66 -3.21 8.50
N ARG A 2 -21.26 -3.35 9.70
CA ARG A 2 -21.04 -2.36 10.79
C ARG A 2 -19.56 -2.14 11.15
N LYS A 3 -18.77 -3.22 11.31
CA LYS A 3 -17.35 -3.13 11.71
C LYS A 3 -16.44 -2.43 10.69
N SER A 4 -16.56 -2.78 9.40
CA SER A 4 -15.76 -2.19 8.32
C SER A 4 -16.12 -0.72 8.09
N PHE A 5 -17.41 -0.37 8.20
CA PHE A 5 -17.84 1.03 8.13
C PHE A 5 -17.26 1.88 9.27
N SER A 6 -17.27 1.37 10.51
CA SER A 6 -16.65 2.07 11.65
C SER A 6 -15.14 2.33 11.44
N LEU A 7 -14.43 1.41 10.79
CA LEU A 7 -13.00 1.62 10.45
C LEU A 7 -12.81 2.73 9.41
N VAL A 8 -13.68 2.82 8.39
CA VAL A 8 -13.64 3.92 7.41
C VAL A 8 -13.85 5.27 8.09
N VAL A 9 -14.88 5.37 8.95
CA VAL A 9 -15.16 6.60 9.69
C VAL A 9 -13.99 6.98 10.61
N LEU A 10 -13.43 6.02 11.34
CA LEU A 10 -12.28 6.25 12.21
C LEU A 10 -11.05 6.72 11.41
N ALA A 11 -10.71 6.03 10.32
CA ALA A 11 -9.57 6.40 9.48
C ALA A 11 -9.74 7.79 8.86
N LEU A 12 -10.96 8.14 8.43
CA LEU A 12 -11.27 9.48 7.90
C LEU A 12 -11.12 10.57 8.97
N LEU A 13 -11.60 10.31 10.19
CA LEU A 13 -11.45 11.24 11.32
C LEU A 13 -9.97 11.44 11.67
N LEU A 14 -9.18 10.37 11.73
CA LEU A 14 -7.75 10.43 11.98
C LEU A 14 -7.01 11.22 10.88
N LEU A 15 -7.31 10.95 9.61
CA LEU A 15 -6.71 11.67 8.49
C LEU A 15 -7.08 13.17 8.49
N SER A 16 -8.34 13.49 8.82
CA SER A 16 -8.80 14.87 8.91
C SER A 16 -8.10 15.61 10.05
N LEU A 17 -7.93 14.94 11.20
CA LEU A 17 -7.20 15.50 12.34
C LEU A 17 -5.71 15.66 12.03
N GLN A 18 -5.07 14.68 11.39
CA GLN A 18 -3.68 14.79 10.93
C GLN A 18 -3.51 15.98 9.99
N THR A 19 -4.42 16.14 9.02
CA THR A 19 -4.42 17.28 8.09
C THR A 19 -4.51 18.60 8.85
N LEU A 20 -5.42 18.71 9.82
CA LEU A 20 -5.56 19.91 10.64
C LEU A 20 -4.28 20.21 11.43
N VAL A 21 -3.68 19.19 12.07
CA VAL A 21 -2.41 19.32 12.80
C VAL A 21 -1.30 19.80 11.86
N TYR A 22 -1.18 19.19 10.68
CA TYR A 22 -0.14 19.53 9.71
C TYR A 22 -0.33 20.92 9.09
N VAL A 23 -1.55 21.45 9.03
CA VAL A 23 -1.80 22.84 8.57
C VAL A 23 -1.54 23.86 9.67
N THR A 24 -1.81 23.52 10.93
CA THR A 24 -1.80 24.49 12.05
C THR A 24 -0.54 24.45 12.91
N MET A 25 0.19 23.33 12.92
CA MET A 25 1.29 23.06 13.85
C MET A 25 2.63 22.78 13.16
N GLN A 26 2.85 23.31 11.96
CA GLN A 26 4.18 23.22 11.32
C GLN A 26 5.25 23.91 12.17
N GLY A 27 6.42 23.26 12.29
CA GLY A 27 7.56 23.76 13.07
C GLY A 27 7.50 23.53 14.58
N TYR A 28 6.45 22.89 15.10
CA TYR A 28 6.39 22.51 16.52
C TYR A 28 7.24 21.28 16.81
N ILE A 29 7.93 21.27 17.96
CA ILE A 29 8.89 20.22 18.35
C ILE A 29 8.27 18.82 18.53
N TYR A 30 6.95 18.70 18.66
CA TYR A 30 6.25 17.44 18.88
C TYR A 30 5.59 16.87 17.59
N LEU A 31 5.82 17.51 16.45
CA LEU A 31 5.16 17.14 15.19
C LEU A 31 5.61 15.76 14.68
N ASP A 32 6.85 15.36 14.97
CA ASP A 32 7.41 14.03 14.71
C ASP A 32 6.62 12.92 15.45
N ILE A 33 6.34 13.13 16.74
CA ILE A 33 5.59 12.19 17.59
C ILE A 33 4.15 12.08 17.10
N LEU A 34 3.51 13.22 16.82
CA LEU A 34 2.13 13.24 16.32
C LEU A 34 2.03 12.60 14.94
N GLY A 35 2.97 12.88 14.03
CA GLY A 35 3.04 12.28 12.69
C GLY A 35 3.13 10.75 12.78
N ASN A 36 4.08 10.23 13.57
CA ASN A 36 4.21 8.79 13.81
C ASN A 36 2.94 8.16 14.39
N LEU A 37 2.29 8.84 15.36
CA LEU A 37 1.05 8.36 15.96
C LEU A 37 -0.09 8.26 14.93
N PHE A 38 -0.24 9.27 14.07
CA PHE A 38 -1.26 9.24 13.00
C PHE A 38 -0.97 8.14 11.98
N ILE A 39 0.27 8.04 11.49
CA ILE A 39 0.68 7.00 10.53
C ILE A 39 0.35 5.62 11.09
N CYS A 40 0.82 5.30 12.30
CA CYS A 40 0.59 4.00 12.94
C CYS A 40 -0.90 3.71 13.16
N SER A 41 -1.69 4.72 13.54
CA SER A 41 -3.11 4.54 13.83
C SER A 41 -3.93 4.28 12.56
N ILE A 42 -3.62 4.98 11.47
CA ILE A 42 -4.31 4.81 10.19
C ILE A 42 -3.87 3.51 9.51
N SER A 43 -2.58 3.15 9.58
CA SER A 43 -2.09 1.87 9.05
C SER A 43 -2.61 0.66 9.84
N LEU A 44 -2.81 0.80 11.16
CA LEU A 44 -3.55 -0.19 11.96
C LEU A 44 -4.99 -0.38 11.46
N CYS A 45 -5.69 0.70 11.12
CA CYS A 45 -7.03 0.61 10.53
C CYS A 45 -7.01 -0.16 9.20
N ALA A 46 -6.04 0.13 8.33
CA ALA A 46 -5.87 -0.55 7.05
C ALA A 46 -5.60 -2.05 7.23
N MET A 47 -4.66 -2.40 8.13
CA MET A 47 -4.37 -3.78 8.50
C MET A 47 -5.65 -4.52 8.93
N VAL A 48 -6.38 -3.99 9.92
CA VAL A 48 -7.60 -4.65 10.43
C VAL A 48 -8.66 -4.74 9.34
N ALA A 49 -8.83 -3.70 8.53
CA ALA A 49 -9.83 -3.68 7.46
C ALA A 49 -9.55 -4.75 6.39
N CYS A 50 -8.30 -4.91 5.94
CA CYS A 50 -7.93 -5.90 4.93
C CYS A 50 -8.09 -7.35 5.41
N TRP A 51 -7.99 -7.62 6.72
CA TRP A 51 -8.31 -8.94 7.29
C TRP A 51 -9.80 -9.31 7.21
N ILE A 52 -10.72 -8.33 7.11
CA ILE A 52 -12.17 -8.57 7.10
C ILE A 52 -12.61 -9.33 5.83
N PRO A 53 -12.31 -8.87 4.59
CA PRO A 53 -12.64 -9.63 3.38
C PRO A 53 -12.07 -11.05 3.39
N TYR A 54 -10.80 -11.24 3.77
CA TYR A 54 -10.19 -12.57 3.86
C TYR A 54 -11.00 -13.53 4.75
N ARG A 55 -11.39 -13.07 5.95
CA ARG A 55 -12.12 -13.91 6.92
C ARG A 55 -13.52 -14.28 6.42
N LYS A 56 -14.16 -13.40 5.64
CA LYS A 56 -15.53 -13.58 5.17
C LYS A 56 -15.67 -14.26 3.82
N LEU A 57 -14.64 -14.21 2.98
CA LEU A 57 -14.65 -14.89 1.69
C LEU A 57 -14.87 -16.38 1.88
N SER A 58 -15.82 -16.92 1.10
CA SER A 58 -16.15 -18.34 1.08
C SER A 58 -14.95 -19.18 0.63
N LYS A 59 -14.89 -20.43 1.09
CA LYS A 59 -13.91 -21.41 0.61
C LYS A 59 -14.12 -21.76 -0.87
N ASN A 60 -15.29 -21.44 -1.43
CA ASN A 60 -15.62 -21.64 -2.85
C ASN A 60 -14.85 -20.68 -3.78
N PHE A 61 -14.23 -19.63 -3.25
CA PHE A 61 -13.37 -18.70 -4.00
C PHE A 61 -11.92 -18.77 -3.49
N PRO A 62 -11.23 -19.92 -3.63
CA PRO A 62 -9.98 -20.19 -2.93
C PRO A 62 -8.85 -19.23 -3.33
N LEU A 63 -8.73 -18.92 -4.62
CA LEU A 63 -7.69 -18.01 -5.13
C LEU A 63 -7.97 -16.56 -4.74
N GLU A 64 -9.22 -16.10 -4.77
CA GLU A 64 -9.56 -14.74 -4.31
C GLU A 64 -9.32 -14.60 -2.81
N LYS A 65 -9.73 -15.60 -2.02
CA LYS A 65 -9.45 -15.67 -0.59
C LYS A 65 -7.95 -15.65 -0.31
N LYS A 66 -7.16 -16.41 -1.09
CA LYS A 66 -5.70 -16.40 -1.01
C LYS A 66 -5.14 -15.01 -1.36
N GLY A 67 -5.63 -14.35 -2.40
CA GLY A 67 -5.24 -12.99 -2.74
C GLY A 67 -5.45 -12.00 -1.59
N TRP A 68 -6.65 -12.01 -0.99
CA TRP A 68 -6.96 -11.17 0.16
C TRP A 68 -6.16 -11.52 1.42
N PHE A 69 -5.79 -12.79 1.62
CA PHE A 69 -4.86 -13.17 2.69
C PHE A 69 -3.52 -12.44 2.55
N PHE A 70 -2.94 -12.48 1.35
CA PHE A 70 -1.64 -11.86 1.09
C PHE A 70 -1.69 -10.33 1.09
N ILE A 71 -2.82 -9.72 0.69
CA ILE A 71 -3.07 -8.28 0.87
C ILE A 71 -3.15 -7.93 2.36
N ALA A 72 -3.86 -8.72 3.17
CA ALA A 72 -3.95 -8.50 4.61
C ALA A 72 -2.59 -8.71 5.31
N LEU A 73 -1.80 -9.69 4.86
CA LEU A 73 -0.44 -9.89 5.32
C LEU A 73 0.47 -8.73 4.93
N ALA A 74 0.36 -8.21 3.71
CA ALA A 74 1.14 -7.06 3.25
C ALA A 74 0.84 -5.81 4.10
N THR A 75 -0.44 -5.49 4.32
CA THR A 75 -0.82 -4.35 5.18
C THR A 75 -0.42 -4.56 6.65
N THR A 76 -0.36 -5.81 7.13
CA THR A 76 0.20 -6.13 8.45
C THR A 76 1.70 -5.82 8.50
N LEU A 77 2.45 -6.24 7.48
CA LEU A 77 3.88 -6.00 7.39
C LEU A 77 4.19 -4.50 7.24
N PHE A 78 3.41 -3.77 6.43
CA PHE A 78 3.53 -2.31 6.35
C PHE A 78 3.31 -1.63 7.70
N PHE A 79 2.26 -2.00 8.44
CA PHE A 79 2.02 -1.51 9.80
C PHE A 79 3.19 -1.82 10.75
N LEU A 80 3.77 -3.02 10.69
CA LEU A 80 4.92 -3.38 11.52
C LEU A 80 6.16 -2.55 11.17
N GLY A 81 6.36 -2.24 9.89
CA GLY A 81 7.41 -1.32 9.45
C GLY A 81 7.20 0.10 9.98
N ASP A 82 5.97 0.61 9.95
CA ASP A 82 5.64 1.92 10.52
C ASP A 82 5.87 1.96 12.06
N ILE A 83 5.52 0.89 12.77
CA ILE A 83 5.78 0.77 14.21
C ILE A 83 7.29 0.72 14.51
N ALA A 84 8.06 0.01 13.68
CA ALA A 84 9.51 -0.01 13.81
C ALA A 84 10.10 1.39 13.57
N TRP A 85 9.63 2.09 12.54
CA TRP A 85 10.05 3.46 12.23
C TRP A 85 9.76 4.41 13.41
N ALA A 86 8.52 4.39 13.90
CA ALA A 86 8.11 5.15 15.06
C ALA A 86 8.95 4.81 16.31
N PHE A 87 9.36 3.55 16.48
CA PHE A 87 10.22 3.16 17.58
C PHE A 87 11.60 3.85 17.51
N PHE A 88 12.22 3.85 16.34
CA PHE A 88 13.51 4.53 16.12
C PHE A 88 13.41 6.04 16.37
N GLU A 89 12.39 6.70 15.82
CA GLU A 89 12.27 8.16 15.93
C GLU A 89 11.76 8.62 17.29
N VAL A 90 10.75 7.97 17.86
CA VAL A 90 10.09 8.44 19.08
C VAL A 90 10.85 8.02 20.33
N PHE A 91 11.34 6.78 20.39
CA PHE A 91 11.96 6.24 21.60
C PHE A 91 13.49 6.31 21.55
N LEU A 92 14.10 5.96 20.41
CA LEU A 92 15.56 6.01 20.29
C LEU A 92 16.09 7.39 19.91
N LYS A 93 15.23 8.30 19.42
CA LYS A 93 15.59 9.66 19.00
C LYS A 93 16.73 9.70 17.98
N ILE A 94 16.76 8.72 17.08
CA ILE A 94 17.75 8.64 16.00
C ILE A 94 17.05 8.65 14.63
N HIS A 95 17.77 9.13 13.62
CA HIS A 95 17.36 8.92 12.23
C HIS A 95 17.34 7.43 11.93
N VAL A 96 16.29 6.98 11.24
CA VAL A 96 16.14 5.57 10.89
C VAL A 96 17.23 5.21 9.87
N PRO A 97 18.13 4.26 10.20
CA PRO A 97 19.17 3.87 9.26
C PRO A 97 18.56 3.13 8.07
N VAL A 98 19.10 3.35 6.88
CA VAL A 98 18.73 2.55 5.71
C VAL A 98 19.09 1.09 5.96
N GLY A 99 18.24 0.16 5.51
CA GLY A 99 18.41 -1.27 5.76
C GLY A 99 18.04 -1.67 7.20
N SER A 100 17.26 -0.85 7.88
CA SER A 100 16.74 -1.12 9.22
C SER A 100 15.69 -2.24 9.22
N LEU A 101 15.19 -2.54 10.42
CA LEU A 101 14.04 -3.43 10.58
C LEU A 101 12.78 -2.92 9.84
N CYS A 102 12.64 -1.60 9.66
CA CYS A 102 11.55 -1.00 8.89
C CYS A 102 11.59 -1.49 7.44
N ASP A 103 12.78 -1.44 6.84
CA ASP A 103 12.99 -1.85 5.46
C ASP A 103 12.71 -3.32 5.23
N LEU A 104 13.11 -4.19 6.18
CA LEU A 104 12.78 -5.61 6.10
C LEU A 104 11.27 -5.84 6.03
N PHE A 105 10.51 -5.19 6.90
CA PHE A 105 9.05 -5.33 6.91
C PHE A 105 8.40 -4.79 5.64
N TRP A 106 8.82 -3.61 5.16
CA TRP A 106 8.29 -3.01 3.95
C TRP A 106 8.62 -3.84 2.70
N ASN A 107 9.84 -4.34 2.56
CA ASN A 107 10.21 -5.24 1.46
C ASN A 107 9.35 -6.51 1.44
N LEU A 108 9.20 -7.17 2.60
CA LEU A 108 8.33 -8.34 2.72
C LEU A 108 6.86 -8.00 2.41
N ALA A 109 6.41 -6.80 2.76
CA ALA A 109 5.07 -6.34 2.43
C ALA A 109 4.87 -6.21 0.91
N TYR A 110 5.84 -5.68 0.18
CA TYR A 110 5.81 -5.62 -1.29
C TYR A 110 5.72 -7.02 -1.92
N PHE A 111 6.55 -7.97 -1.50
CA PHE A 111 6.49 -9.34 -2.00
C PHE A 111 5.14 -10.00 -1.70
N SER A 112 4.62 -9.82 -0.48
CA SER A 112 3.30 -10.30 -0.09
C SER A 112 2.20 -9.67 -0.96
N LEU A 113 2.24 -8.35 -1.18
CA LEU A 113 1.26 -7.63 -1.99
C LEU A 113 1.27 -8.10 -3.44
N MET A 114 2.45 -8.20 -4.07
CA MET A 114 2.59 -8.71 -5.43
C MET A 114 2.01 -10.12 -5.57
N TYR A 115 2.31 -11.01 -4.62
CA TYR A 115 1.77 -12.37 -4.65
C TYR A 115 0.25 -12.40 -4.46
N GLY A 116 -0.29 -11.50 -3.62
CA GLY A 116 -1.73 -11.30 -3.47
C GLY A 116 -2.40 -10.88 -4.78
N LEU A 117 -1.84 -9.87 -5.45
CA LEU A 117 -2.32 -9.38 -6.75
C LEU A 117 -2.23 -10.46 -7.83
N TRP A 118 -1.15 -11.24 -7.86
CA TRP A 118 -0.99 -12.37 -8.77
C TRP A 118 -2.11 -13.42 -8.60
N CYS A 119 -2.45 -13.76 -7.35
CA CYS A 119 -3.54 -14.69 -7.06
C CYS A 119 -4.88 -14.17 -7.59
N LEU A 120 -5.11 -12.85 -7.54
CA LEU A 120 -6.35 -12.21 -7.99
C LEU A 120 -6.44 -12.10 -9.50
N MET A 121 -5.32 -11.78 -10.17
CA MET A 121 -5.22 -11.81 -11.63
C MET A 121 -5.51 -13.20 -12.19
N SER A 122 -5.20 -14.26 -11.44
CA SER A 122 -5.48 -15.64 -11.83
C SER A 122 -6.97 -16.00 -11.75
N VAL A 123 -7.79 -15.18 -11.08
CA VAL A 123 -9.24 -15.38 -10.90
C VAL A 123 -10.05 -14.44 -11.80
N LEU A 124 -9.64 -13.17 -11.83
CA LEU A 124 -10.39 -12.06 -12.41
C LEU A 124 -10.02 -11.89 -13.89
N PHE A 125 -10.34 -12.88 -14.73
CA PHE A 125 -10.20 -12.84 -16.20
C PHE A 125 -8.78 -13.04 -16.71
N PHE A 126 -8.58 -13.87 -17.75
CA PHE A 126 -7.84 -13.51 -18.97
C PHE A 126 -8.11 -14.52 -20.09
N GLU A 127 -8.69 -14.05 -21.19
CA GLU A 127 -8.84 -14.79 -22.46
C GLU A 127 -7.49 -15.07 -23.16
N SER A 128 -6.39 -14.45 -22.70
CA SER A 128 -5.04 -14.68 -23.22
C SER A 128 -3.96 -14.56 -22.14
N GLN A 129 -3.44 -15.72 -21.69
CA GLN A 129 -2.29 -15.76 -20.77
C GLN A 129 -1.05 -15.04 -21.32
N ASN A 130 -0.91 -14.97 -22.65
CA ASN A 130 0.22 -14.32 -23.31
C ASN A 130 0.22 -12.80 -23.07
N ARG A 131 -0.94 -12.15 -23.13
CA ARG A 131 -1.04 -10.70 -22.90
C ARG A 131 -0.58 -10.31 -21.49
N ASN A 132 -0.90 -11.12 -20.47
CA ASN A 132 -0.51 -10.84 -19.10
C ASN A 132 0.98 -11.01 -18.90
N ARG A 133 1.55 -12.08 -19.47
CA ARG A 133 2.99 -12.32 -19.44
C ARG A 133 3.73 -11.16 -20.09
N ILE A 134 3.24 -10.66 -21.22
CA ILE A 134 3.82 -9.50 -21.90
C ILE A 134 3.75 -8.25 -21.01
N ILE A 135 2.60 -7.93 -20.42
CA ILE A 135 2.47 -6.72 -19.59
C ILE A 135 3.31 -6.83 -18.32
N LEU A 136 3.32 -7.98 -17.64
CA LEU A 136 4.17 -8.19 -16.47
C LEU A 136 5.66 -8.12 -16.82
N PHE A 137 6.05 -8.71 -17.95
CA PHE A 137 7.43 -8.64 -18.43
C PHE A 137 7.80 -7.21 -18.81
N ALA A 138 6.90 -6.46 -19.47
CA ALA A 138 7.11 -5.06 -19.79
C ALA A 138 7.23 -4.20 -18.52
N SER A 139 6.35 -4.37 -17.53
CA SER A 139 6.45 -3.68 -16.24
C SER A 139 7.72 -4.03 -15.49
N PHE A 140 8.14 -5.29 -15.53
CA PHE A 140 9.43 -5.72 -14.97
C PHE A 140 10.60 -5.04 -15.68
N LEU A 141 10.62 -5.04 -17.02
CA LEU A 141 11.66 -4.37 -17.81
C LEU A 141 11.71 -2.86 -17.56
N ILE A 142 10.55 -2.19 -17.55
CA ILE A 142 10.45 -0.77 -17.23
C ILE A 142 10.98 -0.53 -15.82
N GLY A 143 10.59 -1.38 -14.86
CA GLY A 143 11.13 -1.33 -13.51
C GLY A 143 12.66 -1.43 -13.51
N CYS A 144 13.24 -2.41 -14.21
CA CYS A 144 14.69 -2.57 -14.32
C CYS A 144 15.36 -1.34 -14.94
N VAL A 145 14.74 -0.72 -15.95
CA VAL A 145 15.25 0.49 -16.59
C VAL A 145 15.21 1.67 -15.62
N VAL A 146 14.09 1.88 -14.92
CA VAL A 146 13.95 2.93 -13.90
C VAL A 146 15.00 2.74 -12.82
N LEU A 147 15.11 1.54 -12.26
CA LEU A 147 16.12 1.21 -11.25
C LEU A 147 17.55 1.44 -11.77
N PHE A 148 17.84 1.04 -13.01
CA PHE A 148 19.16 1.25 -13.60
C PHE A 148 19.53 2.74 -13.71
N PHE A 149 18.60 3.58 -14.17
CA PHE A 149 18.84 5.02 -14.27
C PHE A 149 18.95 5.67 -12.90
N ASP A 150 18.12 5.26 -11.95
CA ASP A 150 18.11 5.75 -10.58
C ASP A 150 19.44 5.45 -9.86
N LEU A 151 19.91 4.20 -9.94
CA LEU A 151 21.21 3.79 -9.38
C LEU A 151 22.40 4.48 -10.06
N ARG A 152 22.32 4.76 -11.36
CA ARG A 152 23.42 5.38 -12.10
C ARG A 152 23.65 6.84 -11.70
N VAL A 153 22.63 7.52 -11.19
CA VAL A 153 22.75 8.88 -10.63
C VAL A 153 23.49 8.86 -9.28
N HIS A 154 23.39 7.77 -8.52
CA HIS A 154 23.80 7.67 -7.11
C HIS A 154 25.21 7.10 -6.85
N SER A 155 26.17 7.32 -7.76
CA SER A 155 27.62 7.04 -7.63
C SER A 155 28.09 5.58 -7.80
N ALA A 156 29.41 5.40 -8.00
CA ALA A 156 30.05 4.11 -8.31
C ALA A 156 30.23 3.16 -7.10
N ASN A 157 29.93 3.62 -5.89
CA ASN A 157 30.09 2.85 -4.64
C ASN A 157 28.75 2.66 -3.91
N LEU A 158 27.75 2.15 -4.62
CA LEU A 158 26.47 1.77 -4.02
C LEU A 158 26.68 0.68 -2.96
N SER A 159 26.33 0.96 -1.71
CA SER A 159 26.28 -0.08 -0.70
C SER A 159 25.09 -1.02 -0.96
N PHE A 160 25.17 -2.25 -0.46
CA PHE A 160 24.03 -3.19 -0.53
C PHE A 160 22.78 -2.60 0.12
N VAL A 161 22.97 -1.77 1.14
CA VAL A 161 21.90 -1.10 1.89
C VAL A 161 21.21 -0.04 1.01
N ASP A 162 21.97 0.78 0.30
CA ASP A 162 21.41 1.78 -0.63
C ASP A 162 20.65 1.10 -1.77
N PHE A 163 21.17 -0.03 -2.27
CA PHE A 163 20.48 -0.83 -3.29
C PHE A 163 19.07 -1.26 -2.85
N ILE A 164 18.91 -1.69 -1.59
CA ILE A 164 17.60 -2.08 -1.04
C ILE A 164 16.61 -0.92 -1.03
N GLN A 165 17.05 0.31 -0.73
CA GLN A 165 16.18 1.48 -0.71
C GLN A 165 15.60 1.81 -2.10
N HIS A 166 16.40 1.65 -3.14
CA HIS A 166 15.97 1.93 -4.51
C HIS A 166 15.03 0.83 -5.07
N LEU A 167 14.93 -0.33 -4.40
CA LEU A 167 14.01 -1.39 -4.80
C LEU A 167 12.53 -0.98 -4.64
N TYR A 168 12.19 -0.02 -3.78
CA TYR A 168 10.80 0.43 -3.61
C TYR A 168 10.22 0.97 -4.92
N VAL A 169 10.95 1.85 -5.61
CA VAL A 169 10.58 2.40 -6.92
C VAL A 169 10.44 1.29 -7.97
N PHE A 170 11.33 0.30 -7.92
CA PHE A 170 11.24 -0.88 -8.79
C PHE A 170 9.95 -1.70 -8.54
N TYR A 171 9.62 -1.93 -7.27
CA TYR A 171 8.41 -2.66 -6.89
C TYR A 171 7.13 -1.94 -7.30
N ASP A 172 7.12 -0.63 -7.17
CA ASP A 172 6.01 0.23 -7.55
C ASP A 172 5.64 0.10 -9.03
N VAL A 173 6.65 0.09 -9.91
CA VAL A 173 6.42 -0.08 -11.36
C VAL A 173 5.81 -1.44 -11.68
N ILE A 174 6.26 -2.50 -11.02
CA ILE A 174 5.69 -3.86 -11.19
C ILE A 174 4.23 -3.87 -10.74
N ILE A 175 3.96 -3.36 -9.53
CA ILE A 175 2.61 -3.35 -8.95
C ILE A 175 1.67 -2.50 -9.81
N LEU A 176 2.13 -1.38 -10.35
CA LEU A 176 1.33 -0.56 -11.27
C LEU A 176 0.88 -1.37 -12.50
N GLY A 177 1.77 -2.19 -13.06
CA GLY A 177 1.44 -3.14 -14.12
C GLY A 177 0.38 -4.18 -13.71
N MET A 178 0.51 -4.73 -12.51
CA MET A 178 -0.46 -5.70 -11.97
C MET A 178 -1.85 -5.05 -11.76
N ILE A 179 -1.89 -3.82 -11.27
CA ILE A 179 -3.15 -3.08 -11.09
C ILE A 179 -3.79 -2.74 -12.43
N TYR A 180 -3.01 -2.34 -13.44
CA TYR A 180 -3.53 -2.14 -14.79
C TYR A 180 -4.19 -3.41 -15.34
N LEU A 181 -3.54 -4.57 -15.12
CA LEU A 181 -4.07 -5.87 -15.52
C LEU A 181 -5.37 -6.23 -14.81
N ILE A 182 -5.55 -5.88 -13.54
CA ILE A 182 -6.79 -6.11 -12.80
C ILE A 182 -7.90 -5.14 -13.24
N LEU A 183 -7.58 -3.87 -13.44
CA LEU A 183 -8.58 -2.83 -13.71
C LEU A 183 -9.15 -2.87 -15.13
N MET A 184 -8.31 -3.15 -16.13
CA MET A 184 -8.71 -3.05 -17.53
C MET A 184 -9.90 -3.97 -17.90
N PRO A 185 -9.92 -5.27 -17.51
CA PRO A 185 -11.09 -6.14 -17.73
C PRO A 185 -12.33 -5.68 -16.95
N LEU A 186 -12.15 -5.19 -15.72
CA LEU A 186 -13.26 -4.76 -14.86
C LEU A 186 -13.95 -3.50 -15.39
N LEU A 187 -13.17 -2.58 -15.98
CA LEU A 187 -13.68 -1.39 -16.64
C LEU A 187 -14.60 -1.76 -17.81
N MET A 188 -14.19 -2.76 -18.61
CA MET A 188 -15.00 -3.24 -19.74
C MET A 188 -16.28 -3.95 -19.27
N ALA A 189 -16.17 -4.76 -18.21
CA ALA A 189 -17.28 -5.57 -17.70
C ALA A 189 -18.33 -4.81 -16.87
N HIS A 190 -18.08 -3.55 -16.49
CA HIS A 190 -19.00 -2.73 -15.65
C HIS A 190 -19.49 -3.46 -14.39
N ASN A 191 -18.63 -4.27 -13.77
CA ASN A 191 -18.97 -5.08 -12.60
C ASN A 191 -18.84 -4.25 -11.30
N HIS A 192 -19.65 -4.56 -10.28
CA HIS A 192 -19.52 -4.03 -8.93
C HIS A 192 -18.12 -4.19 -8.31
N LEU A 193 -17.32 -5.16 -8.75
CA LEU A 193 -15.91 -5.30 -8.37
C LEU A 193 -15.04 -4.11 -8.83
N PHE A 194 -15.44 -3.41 -9.89
CA PHE A 194 -14.70 -2.26 -10.43
C PHE A 194 -14.44 -1.21 -9.35
N ILE A 195 -15.45 -0.81 -8.59
CA ILE A 195 -15.33 0.22 -7.54
C ILE A 195 -14.27 -0.17 -6.49
N THR A 196 -14.34 -1.41 -6.00
CA THR A 196 -13.35 -1.93 -5.03
C THR A 196 -11.93 -1.83 -5.57
N TRP A 197 -11.72 -2.28 -6.81
CA TRP A 197 -10.39 -2.30 -7.41
C TRP A 197 -9.90 -0.93 -7.84
N THR A 198 -10.78 -0.02 -8.25
CA THR A 198 -10.42 1.37 -8.54
C THR A 198 -9.92 2.06 -7.28
N ILE A 199 -10.64 1.96 -6.16
CA ILE A 199 -10.20 2.53 -4.88
C ILE A 199 -8.88 1.90 -4.43
N PHE A 200 -8.74 0.57 -4.56
CA PHE A 200 -7.50 -0.13 -4.23
C PHE A 200 -6.32 0.30 -5.11
N GLY A 201 -6.56 0.45 -6.43
CA GLY A 201 -5.57 0.96 -7.37
C GLY A 201 -5.17 2.41 -7.06
N SER A 202 -6.11 3.26 -6.67
CA SER A 202 -5.82 4.62 -6.18
C SER A 202 -4.98 4.62 -4.91
N ALA A 203 -5.19 3.67 -3.99
CA ALA A 203 -4.35 3.50 -2.80
C ALA A 203 -2.89 3.23 -3.19
N ILE A 204 -2.69 2.32 -4.14
CA ILE A 204 -1.36 2.01 -4.67
C ILE A 204 -0.75 3.23 -5.35
N ILE A 205 -1.48 3.91 -6.24
CA ILE A 205 -0.96 5.10 -6.93
C ILE A 205 -0.55 6.18 -5.92
N ALA A 206 -1.35 6.42 -4.88
CA ALA A 206 -0.99 7.37 -3.82
C ALA A 206 0.31 6.97 -3.11
N ARG A 207 0.49 5.67 -2.81
CA ARG A 207 1.73 5.16 -2.22
C ARG A 207 2.93 5.33 -3.16
N ILE A 208 2.80 4.98 -4.44
CA ILE A 208 3.85 5.18 -5.45
C ILE A 208 4.25 6.67 -5.50
N VAL A 209 3.26 7.58 -5.57
CA VAL A 209 3.55 9.02 -5.56
C VAL A 209 4.30 9.44 -4.30
N PHE A 210 3.93 8.90 -3.15
CA PHE A 210 4.68 9.11 -1.91
C PHE A 210 6.12 8.61 -2.03
N ASP A 211 6.34 7.36 -2.46
CA ASP A 211 7.67 6.74 -2.51
C ASP A 211 8.62 7.48 -3.45
N PHE A 212 8.15 7.92 -4.62
CA PHE A 212 8.94 8.75 -5.55
C PHE A 212 9.35 10.11 -4.95
N ILE A 213 8.42 10.81 -4.30
CA ILE A 213 8.72 12.12 -3.70
C ILE A 213 9.59 11.93 -2.44
N PHE A 214 9.31 10.91 -1.64
CA PHE A 214 10.04 10.58 -0.43
C PHE A 214 11.49 10.25 -0.74
N ALA A 215 11.76 9.40 -1.74
CA ALA A 215 13.12 9.06 -2.16
C ALA A 215 13.90 10.34 -2.53
N HIS A 216 13.32 11.17 -3.41
CA HIS A 216 13.95 12.44 -3.81
C HIS A 216 14.20 13.40 -2.64
N MET A 217 13.24 13.53 -1.72
CA MET A 217 13.39 14.41 -0.56
C MET A 217 14.39 13.87 0.46
N ASN A 218 14.47 12.55 0.62
CA ASN A 218 15.43 11.88 1.48
C ASN A 218 16.87 12.09 0.96
N ASP A 219 17.08 11.94 -0.35
CA ASP A 219 18.38 12.20 -0.98
C ASP A 219 18.81 13.67 -0.84
N ALA A 220 17.85 14.59 -0.94
CA ALA A 220 18.08 16.01 -0.71
C ALA A 220 18.24 16.37 0.79
N GLY A 221 18.03 15.43 1.72
CA GLY A 221 18.08 15.69 3.17
C GLY A 221 16.99 16.64 3.67
N THR A 222 15.86 16.73 2.94
CA THR A 222 14.77 17.68 3.21
C THR A 222 13.54 17.04 3.84
N PHE A 223 13.44 15.71 3.80
CA PHE A 223 12.35 14.98 4.45
C PHE A 223 12.52 14.98 5.98
N TYR A 224 11.40 15.09 6.70
CA TYR A 224 11.29 14.88 8.13
C TYR A 224 9.90 14.33 8.46
N THR A 225 9.76 13.52 9.52
CA THR A 225 8.44 13.04 9.95
C THR A 225 7.58 14.19 10.48
N GLY A 226 6.31 14.23 10.06
CA GLY A 226 5.46 15.40 10.25
C GLY A 226 5.38 16.30 9.02
N HIS A 227 6.16 16.00 7.97
CA HIS A 227 6.12 16.74 6.71
C HIS A 227 4.77 16.53 6.01
N PRO A 228 4.20 17.55 5.32
CA PRO A 228 2.94 17.41 4.59
C PRO A 228 2.84 16.23 3.62
N LEU A 229 3.98 15.72 3.16
CA LEU A 229 4.06 14.51 2.33
C LEU A 229 3.47 13.27 3.03
N ASP A 230 3.52 13.16 4.37
CA ASP A 230 2.94 12.01 5.07
C ASP A 230 1.41 11.94 4.90
N LEU A 231 0.75 13.04 4.49
CA LEU A 231 -0.67 13.01 4.15
C LEU A 231 -0.93 12.14 2.92
N VAL A 232 -0.01 12.12 1.95
CA VAL A 232 -0.11 11.23 0.78
C VAL A 232 0.06 9.78 1.22
N TYR A 233 1.03 9.52 2.11
CA TYR A 233 1.27 8.18 2.66
C TYR A 233 0.06 7.65 3.44
N THR A 234 -0.48 8.45 4.36
CA THR A 234 -1.63 8.07 5.19
C THR A 234 -2.93 8.03 4.40
N PHE A 235 -3.07 8.86 3.36
CA PHE A 235 -4.19 8.76 2.42
C PHE A 235 -4.20 7.42 1.69
N SER A 236 -3.03 6.86 1.34
CA SER A 236 -2.94 5.51 0.77
C SER A 236 -3.55 4.46 1.71
N TYR A 237 -3.25 4.51 3.01
CA TYR A 237 -3.84 3.61 4.00
C TYR A 237 -5.35 3.79 4.15
N PHE A 238 -5.83 5.04 4.16
CA PHE A 238 -7.26 5.31 4.15
C PHE A 238 -7.96 4.68 2.94
N LEU A 239 -7.38 4.79 1.74
CA LEU A 239 -7.92 4.17 0.54
C LEU A 239 -7.91 2.62 0.63
N PHE A 240 -6.90 2.00 1.26
CA PHE A 240 -6.93 0.56 1.55
C PHE A 240 -8.09 0.18 2.48
N VAL A 241 -8.35 0.96 3.55
CA VAL A 241 -9.51 0.76 4.43
C VAL A 241 -10.81 0.82 3.63
N PHE A 242 -10.93 1.82 2.75
CA PHE A 242 -12.15 2.03 1.98
C PHE A 242 -12.36 0.92 0.92
N ALA A 243 -11.31 0.49 0.23
CA ALA A 243 -11.38 -0.64 -0.69
C ALA A 243 -11.83 -1.93 0.03
N ALA A 244 -11.29 -2.21 1.22
CA ALA A 244 -11.69 -3.37 2.01
C ALA A 244 -13.16 -3.29 2.48
N TYR A 245 -13.66 -2.09 2.79
CA TYR A 245 -15.08 -1.86 3.09
C TYR A 245 -15.98 -2.16 1.90
N GLU A 246 -15.65 -1.65 0.71
CA GLU A 246 -16.43 -1.94 -0.49
C GLU A 246 -16.43 -3.44 -0.80
N LYS A 247 -15.30 -4.14 -0.62
CA LYS A 247 -15.28 -5.59 -0.75
C LYS A 247 -16.18 -6.29 0.28
N ASP A 248 -16.17 -5.87 1.55
CA ASP A 248 -17.05 -6.44 2.60
C ASP A 248 -18.53 -6.29 2.24
N LYS A 249 -18.92 -5.13 1.67
CA LYS A 249 -20.28 -4.88 1.20
C LYS A 249 -20.68 -5.85 0.09
N LEU A 250 -19.80 -6.09 -0.89
CA LEU A 250 -20.04 -7.04 -1.97
C LEU A 250 -20.21 -8.47 -1.46
N ILE A 251 -19.36 -8.91 -0.53
CA ILE A 251 -19.50 -10.24 0.08
C ILE A 251 -20.86 -10.38 0.78
N GLY A 252 -21.28 -9.35 1.52
CA GLY A 252 -22.59 -9.34 2.18
C GLY A 252 -23.77 -9.49 1.21
N ILE A 253 -23.73 -8.82 0.06
CA ILE A 253 -24.78 -8.92 -0.98
C ILE A 253 -24.85 -10.34 -1.55
N ILE A 254 -23.71 -10.95 -1.86
CA ILE A 254 -23.63 -12.31 -2.41
C ILE A 254 -24.20 -13.32 -1.40
N THR A 255 -23.80 -13.25 -0.13
CA THR A 255 -24.28 -14.17 0.91
C THR A 255 -25.78 -14.04 1.19
N MET A 256 -26.38 -12.85 1.01
CA MET A 256 -27.83 -12.68 1.14
C MET A 256 -28.58 -13.33 -0.03
N ARG A 257 -28.04 -13.26 -1.26
CA ARG A 257 -28.64 -13.91 -2.44
C ARG A 257 -28.59 -15.43 -2.37
N GLU A 258 -27.56 -16.02 -1.79
CA GLU A 258 -27.44 -17.48 -1.63
C GLU A 258 -28.44 -18.06 -0.59
N LYS A 259 -29.03 -17.21 0.25
CA LYS A 259 -29.95 -17.62 1.33
C LYS A 259 -31.43 -17.35 1.02
N ALA A 260 -31.73 -16.60 -0.04
CA ALA A 260 -33.07 -16.27 -0.49
C ALA A 260 -33.54 -17.28 -1.55
#